data_AF-V5FWX6-F1
#
_entry.id   AF-V5FWX6-F1
#
_cell.length_a   1.000
_cell.length_b   1.000
_cell.length_c   1.000
_cell.angle_alpha   90.00
_cell.angle_beta   90.00
_cell.angle_gamma   90.00
#
_symmetry.space_group_name_H-M   'P 1'
#
loop_
_entity.id
_entity.type
_entity.pdbx_description
1 polymer ?
#
loop_
_entity_poly.entity_id
_entity_poly.type
_entity_poly.pdbx_seq_one_letter_code
_entity_poly.pdbx_strand_id
1 'polypeptide(L)'
;LDANDTSRVQAVTTVVAKTQGTDIAHVIKGTFYIGMQYHFHMEAQCCNVVPTEDSLDLYPSSQWMDLNQLACAAALNIPTSRVNVKVRRLGGAFGAKIMRNTLVSTACALAAHKLNKPVKIWLPMETNMTTIGKRYPLYANYETGVNAQGVIQYLETDLYSDFGVG
;
A
#
# COMPACT_ATOMS: atom_id res chain seq x y z
N LEU A 1 10.72 17.07 5.05
CA LEU A 1 11.34 17.00 3.70
C LEU A 1 12.83 16.83 3.88
N ASP A 2 13.26 15.71 4.44
CA ASP A 2 14.68 15.55 4.85
C ASP A 2 15.63 15.44 3.64
N ALA A 3 15.07 15.24 2.43
CA ALA A 3 15.80 15.22 1.16
C ALA A 3 15.56 16.45 0.27
N ASN A 4 14.71 17.41 0.68
CA ASN A 4 14.30 18.58 -0.12
C ASN A 4 13.77 18.30 -1.55
N ASP A 5 13.47 17.03 -1.85
CA ASP A 5 12.93 16.57 -3.13
C ASP A 5 11.40 16.65 -3.11
N THR A 6 10.86 17.64 -3.81
CA THR A 6 9.42 17.85 -3.96
C THR A 6 8.85 17.15 -5.19
N SER A 7 9.67 16.54 -6.05
CA SER A 7 9.23 15.89 -7.30
C SER A 7 8.29 14.70 -7.05
N ARG A 8 8.39 14.10 -5.86
CA ARG A 8 7.58 12.96 -5.42
C ARG A 8 6.30 13.36 -4.70
N VAL A 9 6.18 14.62 -4.30
CA VAL A 9 5.01 15.13 -3.59
C VAL A 9 3.95 15.52 -4.61
N GLN A 10 2.81 14.87 -4.54
CA GLN A 10 1.70 15.08 -5.47
C GLN A 10 0.50 15.66 -4.73
N ALA A 11 -0.23 16.56 -5.39
CA ALA A 11 -1.52 17.02 -4.91
C ALA A 11 -2.52 15.84 -4.94
N VAL A 12 -3.05 15.49 -3.78
CA VAL A 12 -4.05 14.44 -3.63
C VAL A 12 -5.42 15.00 -3.94
N THR A 13 -5.78 16.10 -3.27
CA THR A 13 -7.07 16.77 -3.45
C THR A 13 -7.03 18.15 -2.81
N THR A 14 -7.88 19.04 -3.31
CA THR A 14 -8.21 20.31 -2.68
C THR A 14 -9.65 20.25 -2.22
N VAL A 15 -9.86 20.45 -0.93
CA VAL A 15 -11.18 20.57 -0.31
C VAL A 15 -11.52 22.04 -0.25
N VAL A 16 -12.50 22.46 -1.04
CA VAL A 16 -13.05 23.82 -1.03
C VAL A 16 -14.35 23.82 -0.23
N ALA A 17 -14.58 24.89 0.53
CA ALA A 17 -15.80 25.03 1.31
C ALA A 17 -17.03 25.12 0.40
N LYS A 18 -18.01 24.25 0.62
CA LYS A 18 -19.28 24.28 -0.14
C LYS A 18 -20.20 25.41 0.31
N THR A 19 -20.10 25.77 1.58
CA THR A 19 -20.89 26.81 2.23
C THR A 19 -19.98 27.53 3.21
N GLN A 20 -20.21 28.82 3.37
CA GLN A 20 -19.50 29.66 4.32
C GLN A 20 -20.51 30.38 5.20
N GLY A 21 -20.33 30.27 6.53
CA GLY A 21 -21.13 31.03 7.48
C GLY A 21 -20.84 32.54 7.42
N THR A 22 -21.74 33.34 8.00
CA THR A 22 -21.75 34.79 7.81
C THR A 22 -21.13 35.59 8.95
N ASP A 23 -20.84 34.97 10.10
CA ASP A 23 -20.39 35.61 11.35
C ASP A 23 -18.93 35.28 11.72
N ILE A 24 -18.06 35.18 10.71
CA ILE A 24 -16.64 34.85 10.89
C ILE A 24 -15.95 35.93 11.73
N ALA A 25 -15.42 35.54 12.88
CA ALA A 25 -14.68 36.42 13.79
C ALA A 25 -13.17 36.25 13.64
N HIS A 26 -12.70 35.03 13.36
CA HIS A 26 -11.28 34.71 13.21
C HIS A 26 -11.04 33.78 12.02
N VAL A 27 -9.94 34.01 11.31
CA VAL A 27 -9.43 33.12 10.25
C VAL A 27 -8.10 32.53 10.72
N ILE A 28 -8.01 31.22 10.71
CA ILE A 28 -6.85 30.46 11.18
C ILE A 28 -6.27 29.72 9.98
N LYS A 29 -4.99 29.98 9.69
CA LYS A 29 -4.22 29.24 8.68
C LYS A 29 -3.17 28.39 9.37
N GLY A 30 -2.95 27.19 8.86
CA GLY A 30 -1.95 26.30 9.41
C GLY A 30 -1.50 25.24 8.42
N THR A 31 -0.44 24.55 8.83
CA THR A 31 0.04 23.36 8.16
C THR A 31 0.02 22.20 9.13
N PHE A 32 -0.36 21.03 8.63
CA PHE A 32 -0.41 19.81 9.41
C PHE A 32 0.32 18.70 8.66
N TYR A 33 1.18 17.97 9.38
CA TYR A 33 1.98 16.89 8.82
C TYR A 33 1.68 15.58 9.54
N ILE A 34 1.38 14.54 8.75
CA ILE A 34 1.24 13.17 9.21
C ILE A 34 2.40 12.36 8.62
N GLY A 35 3.20 11.79 9.52
CA GLY A 35 4.34 10.94 9.16
C GLY A 35 3.93 9.62 8.49
N MET A 36 4.91 8.99 7.86
CA MET A 36 4.77 7.64 7.30
C MET A 36 4.64 6.57 8.40
N GLN A 37 4.00 5.45 8.08
CA GLN A 37 3.81 4.35 9.03
C GLN A 37 4.01 2.99 8.38
N TYR A 38 4.91 2.19 8.94
CA TYR A 38 5.08 0.80 8.55
C TYR A 38 3.94 -0.08 9.04
N HIS A 39 3.56 -1.06 8.23
CA HIS A 39 2.53 -2.04 8.57
C HIS A 39 2.93 -2.94 9.74
N PHE A 40 4.22 -3.30 9.81
CA PHE A 40 4.83 -4.07 10.90
C PHE A 40 4.07 -5.36 11.29
N HIS A 41 3.55 -6.08 10.28
CA HIS A 41 2.92 -7.37 10.47
C HIS A 41 3.95 -8.42 10.94
N MET A 42 3.61 -9.18 11.99
CA MET A 42 4.53 -10.12 12.63
C MET A 42 4.96 -11.27 11.71
N GLU A 43 4.06 -11.72 10.83
CA GLU A 43 4.43 -12.58 9.70
C GLU A 43 4.88 -11.69 8.54
N ALA A 44 6.19 -11.63 8.27
CA ALA A 44 6.73 -10.97 7.07
C ALA A 44 6.23 -11.65 5.77
N GLN A 45 6.44 -11.00 4.63
CA GLN A 45 6.02 -11.60 3.36
C GLN A 45 6.67 -12.96 3.13
N CYS A 46 5.84 -13.93 2.78
CA CYS A 46 6.28 -15.25 2.40
C CYS A 46 5.38 -15.82 1.32
N CYS A 47 5.93 -16.77 0.56
CA CYS A 47 5.18 -17.59 -0.39
C CYS A 47 5.83 -18.96 -0.46
N ASN A 48 5.00 -20.00 -0.51
CA ASN A 48 5.43 -21.35 -0.84
C ASN A 48 4.75 -21.77 -2.14
N VAL A 49 5.50 -22.31 -3.08
CA VAL A 49 4.98 -22.74 -4.38
C VAL A 49 5.38 -24.18 -4.61
N VAL A 50 4.39 -25.01 -4.93
CA VAL A 50 4.56 -26.44 -5.22
C VAL A 50 4.19 -26.66 -6.69
N PRO A 51 5.14 -27.00 -7.56
CA PRO A 51 4.81 -27.40 -8.92
C PRO A 51 4.13 -28.78 -8.91
N THR A 52 3.15 -28.92 -9.80
CA THR A 52 2.48 -30.17 -10.15
C THR A 52 2.81 -30.50 -11.62
N GLU A 53 2.17 -31.51 -12.19
CA GLU A 53 2.41 -31.92 -13.59
C GLU A 53 2.19 -30.76 -14.58
N ASP A 54 1.06 -30.05 -14.47
CA ASP A 54 0.69 -28.96 -15.39
C ASP A 54 0.45 -27.61 -14.70
N SER A 55 0.46 -27.55 -13.37
CA SER A 55 0.02 -26.37 -12.61
C SER A 55 0.95 -26.02 -11.45
N LEU A 56 0.79 -24.82 -10.90
CA LEU A 56 1.47 -24.38 -9.69
C LEU A 56 0.45 -24.16 -8.56
N ASP A 57 0.71 -24.79 -7.42
CA ASP A 57 -0.03 -24.56 -6.17
C ASP A 57 0.72 -23.52 -5.33
N LEU A 58 0.17 -22.32 -5.23
CA LEU A 58 0.72 -21.18 -4.51
C LEU A 58 0.06 -21.04 -3.13
N TYR A 59 0.89 -20.85 -2.12
CA TYR A 59 0.50 -20.56 -0.74
C TYR A 59 1.14 -19.24 -0.30
N PRO A 60 0.63 -18.09 -0.79
CA PRO A 60 1.18 -16.78 -0.46
C PRO A 60 0.61 -16.24 0.85
N SER A 61 1.35 -15.35 1.49
CA SER A 61 0.80 -14.48 2.52
C SER A 61 0.05 -13.31 1.86
N SER A 62 -1.24 -13.51 1.56
CA SER A 62 -2.04 -12.58 0.75
C SER A 62 -3.46 -12.28 1.25
N GLN A 63 -3.88 -11.03 1.09
CA GLN A 63 -5.24 -10.54 1.23
C GLN A 63 -6.01 -10.57 -0.11
N TRP A 64 -5.30 -10.62 -1.25
CA TRP A 64 -5.91 -10.66 -2.59
C TRP A 64 -5.29 -11.79 -3.43
N MET A 65 -5.94 -12.95 -3.41
CA MET A 65 -5.47 -14.15 -4.11
C MET A 65 -5.48 -13.97 -5.64
N ASP A 66 -6.53 -13.37 -6.20
CA ASP A 66 -6.68 -13.22 -7.65
C ASP A 66 -5.52 -12.42 -8.25
N LEU A 67 -5.09 -11.35 -7.58
CA LEU A 67 -3.96 -10.55 -8.02
C LEU A 67 -2.64 -11.36 -8.01
N ASN A 68 -2.47 -12.26 -7.04
CA ASN A 68 -1.33 -13.17 -7.01
C ASN A 68 -1.39 -14.19 -8.15
N GLN A 69 -2.57 -14.74 -8.43
CA GLN A 69 -2.81 -15.66 -9.54
C GLN A 69 -2.47 -14.99 -10.88
N LEU A 70 -3.03 -13.80 -11.13
CA LEU A 70 -2.82 -13.01 -12.34
C LEU A 70 -1.35 -12.64 -12.52
N ALA A 71 -0.71 -12.11 -11.47
CA ALA A 71 0.69 -11.69 -11.54
C ALA A 71 1.63 -12.87 -11.83
N CYS A 72 1.41 -14.02 -11.19
CA CYS A 72 2.25 -15.21 -11.42
C CYS A 72 2.01 -15.82 -12.81
N ALA A 73 0.75 -15.93 -13.24
CA ALA A 73 0.42 -16.42 -14.57
C ALA A 73 1.05 -15.54 -15.67
N ALA A 74 0.93 -14.22 -15.53
CA ALA A 74 1.53 -13.24 -16.45
C ALA A 74 3.07 -13.33 -16.47
N ALA A 75 3.71 -13.39 -15.30
CA ALA A 75 5.18 -13.46 -15.21
C ALA A 75 5.76 -14.74 -15.82
N LEU A 76 5.03 -15.86 -15.74
CA LEU A 76 5.45 -17.15 -16.29
C LEU A 76 4.97 -17.37 -17.73
N ASN A 77 4.15 -16.47 -18.27
CA ASN A 77 3.49 -16.62 -19.56
C ASN A 77 2.69 -17.95 -19.67
N ILE A 78 1.90 -18.25 -18.64
CA ILE A 78 1.00 -19.43 -18.59
C ILE A 78 -0.45 -19.00 -18.38
N PRO A 79 -1.44 -19.84 -18.77
CA PRO A 79 -2.84 -19.60 -18.44
C PRO A 79 -3.06 -19.47 -16.93
N THR A 80 -3.95 -18.57 -16.52
CA THR A 80 -4.34 -18.38 -15.11
C THR A 80 -4.93 -19.65 -14.49
N SER A 81 -5.58 -20.50 -15.30
CA SER A 81 -6.09 -21.82 -14.88
C SER A 81 -5.00 -22.80 -14.43
N ARG A 82 -3.73 -22.54 -14.75
CA ARG A 82 -2.58 -23.33 -14.28
C ARG A 82 -1.96 -22.81 -12.98
N VAL A 83 -2.57 -21.83 -12.33
CA VAL A 83 -2.08 -21.24 -11.08
C VAL A 83 -3.20 -21.33 -10.05
N ASN A 84 -3.03 -22.18 -9.05
CA ASN A 84 -3.97 -22.30 -7.94
C ASN A 84 -3.43 -21.53 -6.74
N VAL A 85 -4.25 -20.72 -6.08
CA VAL A 85 -3.82 -19.91 -4.92
C VAL A 85 -4.64 -20.28 -3.69
N LYS A 86 -3.97 -20.64 -2.60
CA LYS A 86 -4.59 -21.06 -1.35
C LYS A 86 -4.02 -20.27 -0.18
N VAL A 87 -4.89 -19.61 0.60
CA VAL A 87 -4.51 -18.88 1.81
C VAL A 87 -5.31 -19.42 2.99
N ARG A 88 -4.62 -19.85 4.05
CA ARG A 88 -5.29 -20.36 5.27
C ARG A 88 -5.53 -19.28 6.31
N ARG A 89 -4.48 -18.55 6.69
CA ARG A 89 -4.49 -17.44 7.66
C ARG A 89 -3.29 -16.54 7.40
N LEU A 90 -3.33 -15.31 7.92
CA LEU A 90 -2.21 -14.37 7.89
C LEU A 90 -1.81 -13.99 9.32
N GLY A 91 -0.51 -13.87 9.60
CA GLY A 91 0.01 -13.33 10.86
C GLY A 91 0.09 -11.80 10.84
N GLY A 92 -1.01 -11.15 10.49
CA GLY A 92 -1.09 -9.70 10.25
C GLY A 92 -0.85 -9.32 8.78
N ALA A 93 -1.44 -8.19 8.37
CA ALA A 93 -1.39 -7.73 6.98
C ALA A 93 -1.51 -6.20 6.84
N PHE A 94 -2.60 -5.62 7.39
CA PHE A 94 -2.83 -4.17 7.47
C PHE A 94 -2.79 -3.41 6.13
N GLY A 95 -3.03 -4.09 5.01
CA GLY A 95 -2.97 -3.51 3.65
C GLY A 95 -1.69 -3.86 2.88
N ALA A 96 -0.62 -4.25 3.58
CA ALA A 96 0.67 -4.59 2.97
C ALA A 96 0.63 -5.85 2.08
N LYS A 97 -0.38 -6.70 2.28
CA LYS A 97 -0.54 -7.99 1.60
C LYS A 97 -1.66 -7.97 0.56
N ILE A 98 -2.02 -6.79 0.04
CA ILE A 98 -3.01 -6.67 -1.05
C ILE A 98 -2.31 -6.80 -2.41
N MET A 99 -1.33 -5.93 -2.69
CA MET A 99 -0.66 -5.85 -4.00
C MET A 99 0.82 -6.17 -3.95
N ARG A 100 1.58 -5.55 -3.03
CA ARG A 100 3.05 -5.61 -3.04
C ARG A 100 3.62 -6.99 -2.70
N ASN A 101 2.82 -7.89 -2.12
CA ASN A 101 3.23 -9.29 -1.90
C ASN A 101 3.44 -10.08 -3.20
N THR A 102 2.86 -9.62 -4.31
CA THR A 102 2.99 -10.28 -5.61
C THR A 102 4.44 -10.36 -6.04
N LEU A 103 5.29 -9.39 -5.65
CA LEU A 103 6.73 -9.41 -5.87
C LEU A 103 7.38 -10.70 -5.32
N VAL A 104 6.94 -11.15 -4.13
CA VAL A 104 7.45 -12.36 -3.49
C VAL A 104 6.84 -13.60 -4.12
N SER A 105 5.54 -13.56 -4.41
CA SER A 105 4.83 -14.68 -5.03
C SER A 105 5.32 -15.00 -6.44
N THR A 106 5.54 -13.99 -7.29
CA THR A 106 6.02 -14.17 -8.66
C THR A 106 7.47 -14.65 -8.68
N ALA A 107 8.33 -14.11 -7.84
CA ALA A 107 9.71 -14.60 -7.70
C ALA A 107 9.74 -16.08 -7.26
N CYS A 108 8.91 -16.43 -6.28
CA CYS A 108 8.80 -17.81 -5.80
C CYS A 108 8.24 -18.76 -6.88
N ALA A 109 7.22 -18.31 -7.62
CA ALA A 109 6.61 -19.07 -8.71
C ALA A 109 7.59 -19.27 -9.87
N LEU A 110 8.38 -18.25 -10.23
CA LEU A 110 9.43 -18.35 -11.25
C LEU A 110 10.49 -19.37 -10.87
N ALA A 111 10.97 -19.32 -9.62
CA ALA A 111 11.95 -20.29 -9.14
C ALA A 111 11.39 -21.72 -9.15
N ALA A 112 10.16 -21.92 -8.64
CA ALA A 112 9.51 -23.23 -8.63
C ALA A 112 9.28 -23.77 -10.05
N HIS A 113 8.83 -22.91 -10.97
CA HIS A 113 8.59 -23.26 -12.37
C HIS A 113 9.87 -23.64 -13.11
N LYS A 114 10.96 -22.89 -12.91
CA LYS A 114 12.25 -23.16 -13.58
C LYS A 114 12.97 -24.39 -13.03
N LEU A 115 12.88 -24.61 -11.72
CA LEU A 115 13.56 -25.73 -11.07
C LEU A 115 12.73 -27.02 -11.05
N ASN A 116 11.44 -26.92 -11.37
CA ASN A 116 10.46 -27.99 -11.21
C ASN A 116 10.52 -28.64 -9.81
N LYS A 117 10.66 -27.81 -8.78
CA LYS A 117 10.75 -28.23 -7.38
C LYS A 117 9.93 -27.29 -6.48
N PRO A 118 9.43 -27.76 -5.34
CA PRO A 118 8.84 -26.88 -4.34
C PRO A 118 9.85 -25.81 -3.91
N VAL A 119 9.42 -24.55 -3.91
CA VAL A 119 10.23 -23.41 -3.47
C VAL A 119 9.46 -22.62 -2.42
N LYS A 120 10.15 -22.18 -1.37
CA LYS A 120 9.61 -21.29 -0.35
C LYS A 120 10.51 -20.06 -0.22
N ILE A 121 9.90 -18.89 -0.27
CA ILE A 121 10.54 -17.61 0.04
C ILE A 121 9.90 -17.05 1.31
N TRP A 122 10.74 -16.58 2.23
CA TRP A 122 10.34 -15.76 3.37
C TRP A 122 11.33 -14.61 3.47
N LEU A 123 10.83 -13.37 3.44
CA LEU A 123 11.65 -12.18 3.59
C LEU A 123 12.09 -11.99 5.05
N PRO A 124 13.37 -11.68 5.30
CA PRO A 124 13.81 -11.07 6.54
C PRO A 124 13.03 -9.77 6.80
N MET A 125 12.81 -9.43 8.08
CA MET A 125 11.99 -8.28 8.45
C MET A 125 12.54 -6.96 7.88
N GLU A 126 13.87 -6.81 7.83
CA GLU A 126 14.53 -5.65 7.23
C GLU A 126 14.18 -5.49 5.74
N THR A 127 14.33 -6.56 4.94
CA THR A 127 13.96 -6.58 3.52
C THR A 127 12.46 -6.36 3.32
N ASN A 128 11.64 -6.89 4.23
CA ASN A 128 10.20 -6.69 4.21
C ASN A 128 9.84 -5.21 4.37
N MET A 129 10.47 -4.52 5.33
CA MET A 129 10.23 -3.10 5.58
C MET A 129 10.69 -2.22 4.41
N THR A 130 11.78 -2.56 3.74
CA THR A 130 12.28 -1.77 2.60
C THR A 130 11.50 -2.01 1.31
N THR A 131 10.94 -3.21 1.10
CA THR A 131 10.36 -3.63 -0.19
C THR A 131 8.86 -3.35 -0.33
N ILE A 132 8.09 -3.56 0.73
CA ILE A 132 6.61 -3.63 0.67
C ILE A 132 5.94 -2.27 0.77
N GLY A 133 6.68 -1.27 1.24
CA GLY A 133 6.16 0.08 1.43
C GLY A 133 5.41 0.26 2.76
N LYS A 134 4.77 1.41 2.87
CA LYS A 134 4.24 1.98 4.12
C LYS A 134 3.10 2.93 3.79
N ARG A 135 2.34 3.34 4.81
CA ARG A 135 1.40 4.45 4.67
C ARG A 135 2.16 5.68 4.19
N TYR A 136 1.61 6.33 3.17
CA TYR A 136 2.18 7.56 2.63
C TYR A 136 2.04 8.70 3.65
N PRO A 137 3.05 9.56 3.79
CA PRO A 137 2.93 10.77 4.59
C PRO A 137 1.89 11.71 3.97
N LEU A 138 1.19 12.49 4.80
CA LEU A 138 0.22 13.49 4.36
C LEU A 138 0.67 14.88 4.83
N TYR A 139 0.65 15.84 3.91
CA TYR A 139 0.85 17.25 4.20
C TYR A 139 -0.45 17.97 3.89
N ALA A 140 -0.95 18.75 4.84
CA ALA A 140 -2.18 19.51 4.69
C ALA A 140 -1.88 20.98 4.94
N ASN A 141 -2.16 21.84 3.96
CA ASN A 141 -2.26 23.29 4.18
C ASN A 141 -3.73 23.60 4.35
N TYR A 142 -4.13 24.22 5.46
CA TYR A 142 -5.53 24.48 5.74
C TYR A 142 -5.79 25.93 6.14
N GLU A 143 -7.00 26.36 5.85
CA GLU A 143 -7.58 27.62 6.32
C GLU A 143 -8.98 27.34 6.86
N THR A 144 -9.29 27.87 8.04
CA THR A 144 -10.62 27.76 8.62
C THR A 144 -11.07 29.08 9.22
N GLY A 145 -12.31 29.46 8.93
CA GLY A 145 -13.00 30.56 9.59
C GLY A 145 -13.81 30.05 10.77
N VAL A 146 -13.69 30.70 11.93
CA VAL A 146 -14.47 30.41 13.13
C VAL A 146 -15.17 31.68 13.63
N ASN A 147 -16.36 31.54 14.21
CA ASN A 147 -17.04 32.65 14.86
C ASN A 147 -16.54 32.86 16.30
N ALA A 148 -17.06 33.88 16.99
CA ALA A 148 -16.62 34.25 18.34
C ALA A 148 -16.89 33.16 19.40
N GLN A 149 -17.80 32.21 19.11
CA GLN A 149 -18.12 31.07 19.95
C GLN A 149 -17.29 29.82 19.61
N GLY A 150 -16.40 29.90 18.61
CA GLY A 150 -15.56 28.79 18.15
C GLY A 150 -16.24 27.83 17.18
N VAL A 151 -17.43 28.17 16.66
CA VAL A 151 -18.10 27.37 15.63
C VAL A 151 -17.41 27.57 14.29
N ILE A 152 -17.05 26.46 13.63
CA ILE A 152 -16.42 26.46 12.30
C ILE A 152 -17.46 26.91 11.26
N GLN A 153 -17.14 27.99 10.56
CA GLN A 153 -17.96 28.57 9.49
C GLN A 153 -17.57 28.06 8.12
N TYR A 154 -16.29 27.73 7.92
CA TYR A 154 -15.79 27.05 6.73
C TYR A 154 -14.43 26.38 7.00
N LEU A 155 -14.06 25.43 6.13
CA LEU A 155 -12.74 24.80 6.09
C LEU A 155 -12.34 24.59 4.64
N GLU A 156 -11.16 25.07 4.29
CA GLU A 156 -10.48 24.79 3.03
C GLU A 156 -9.16 24.08 3.32
N THR A 157 -8.80 23.11 2.49
CA THR A 157 -7.59 22.33 2.70
C THR A 157 -7.01 21.79 1.41
N ASP A 158 -5.72 22.05 1.18
CA ASP A 158 -4.92 21.39 0.15
C ASP A 158 -4.16 20.21 0.76
N LEU A 159 -4.38 19.02 0.22
CA LEU A 159 -3.75 17.78 0.67
C LEU A 159 -2.71 17.31 -0.34
N TYR A 160 -1.51 17.01 0.16
CA TYR A 160 -0.39 16.49 -0.61
C TYR A 160 0.16 15.21 0.01
N SER A 161 0.67 14.30 -0.82
CA SER A 161 1.26 13.05 -0.34
C SER A 161 2.43 12.62 -1.24
N ASP A 162 3.39 11.92 -0.65
CA ASP A 162 4.48 11.24 -1.37
C ASP A 162 4.13 9.77 -1.56
N PHE A 163 3.72 9.41 -2.77
CA PHE A 163 3.32 8.05 -3.14
C PHE A 163 4.50 7.11 -3.43
N GLY A 164 5.74 7.59 -3.33
CA GLY A 164 6.93 6.81 -3.66
C GLY A 164 7.21 6.72 -5.16
N VAL A 165 8.06 5.76 -5.52
CA VAL A 165 8.24 5.31 -6.90
C VAL A 165 7.23 4.18 -7.14
N GLY A 166 6.37 4.35 -8.15
CA GLY A 166 5.25 3.44 -8.47
C GLY A 166 5.64 1.97 -8.49
#